data_AF-A0A4Y3QL95-F1
#
_entry.id   AF-A0A4Y3QL95-F1
#
_cell.length_a   1.000
_cell.length_b   1.000
_cell.length_c   1.000
_cell.angle_alpha   90.00
_cell.angle_beta   90.00
_cell.angle_gamma   90.00
#
_symmetry.space_group_name_H-M   'P 1'
#
loop_
_entity.id
_entity.type
_entity.pdbx_description
1 polymer ?
#
loop_
_entity_poly.entity_id
_entity_poly.type
_entity_poly.pdbx_seq_one_letter_code
_entity_poly.pdbx_strand_id
1 'polypeptide(L)'
;MVQVWSPMSQLQRTPEPGVWFIFDKSKRIAIVRVVEVHGCRLLRSVTFDADPARRQLIGYFPEDAMRLAVECTWSEYVRATGPSTSNRK
;
A
#
# COMPACT_ATOMS: atom_id res chain seq x y z
N MET A 1 -23.29 -1.15 9.21
CA MET A 1 -22.87 -0.43 7.98
C MET A 1 -22.03 -1.40 7.17
N VAL A 2 -22.50 -1.87 6.01
CA VAL A 2 -21.72 -2.81 5.16
C VAL A 2 -20.61 -2.01 4.49
N GLN A 3 -19.37 -2.23 4.91
CA GLN A 3 -18.22 -1.63 4.25
C GLN A 3 -18.07 -2.26 2.86
N VAL A 4 -18.30 -1.47 1.81
CA VAL A 4 -18.06 -1.93 0.43
C VAL A 4 -16.54 -2.05 0.25
N TRP A 5 -16.10 -3.23 -0.19
CA TRP A 5 -14.68 -3.50 -0.40
C TRP A 5 -14.09 -2.53 -1.45
N SER A 6 -12.92 -1.99 -1.14
CA SER A 6 -12.05 -1.23 -2.07
C SER A 6 -10.60 -1.33 -1.62
N PRO A 7 -9.59 -1.16 -2.50
CA PRO A 7 -8.19 -1.10 -2.09
C PRO A 7 -7.94 -0.07 -0.97
N MET A 8 -8.58 1.09 -1.04
CA MET A 8 -8.48 2.13 -0.01
C MET A 8 -9.00 1.69 1.35
N SER A 9 -10.02 0.82 1.42
CA SER A 9 -10.50 0.27 2.69
C SER A 9 -9.48 -0.62 3.40
N GLN A 10 -8.45 -1.04 2.68
CA GLN A 10 -7.36 -1.89 3.19
C GLN A 10 -6.16 -1.09 3.69
N LEU A 11 -6.15 0.23 3.48
CA LEU A 11 -5.11 1.14 3.94
C LEU A 11 -5.35 1.50 5.41
N GLN A 12 -4.33 1.36 6.25
CA GLN A 12 -4.38 1.75 7.65
C GLN A 12 -3.21 2.68 7.99
N ARG A 13 -3.51 3.77 8.72
CA ARG A 13 -2.49 4.66 9.29
C ARG A 13 -1.72 3.94 10.38
N THR A 14 -0.43 4.20 10.45
CA THR A 14 0.41 3.78 11.58
C THR A 14 0.58 4.94 12.57
N PRO A 15 1.10 4.69 13.79
CA PRO A 15 1.50 5.75 14.70
C PRO A 15 2.62 6.63 14.15
N GLU A 16 3.43 6.13 13.22
CA GLU A 16 4.48 6.89 12.55
C GLU A 16 3.86 7.83 11.50
N PRO A 17 4.07 9.16 11.63
CA PRO A 17 3.53 10.12 10.68
C PRO A 17 4.00 9.86 9.25
N GLY A 18 3.07 9.92 8.31
CA GLY A 18 3.39 9.70 6.90
C GLY A 18 3.68 8.25 6.54
N VAL A 19 3.35 7.28 7.40
CA VAL A 19 3.47 5.85 7.09
C VAL A 19 2.12 5.15 7.21
N TRP A 20 1.80 4.35 6.21
CA TRP A 20 0.61 3.53 6.12
C TRP A 20 0.96 2.09 5.75
N PHE A 21 0.16 1.16 6.24
CA PHE A 21 0.19 -0.23 5.79
C PHE A 21 -1.03 -0.53 4.93
N ILE A 22 -0.84 -1.38 3.93
CA ILE A 22 -1.94 -1.99 3.17
C ILE A 22 -2.05 -3.44 3.61
N PHE A 23 -3.27 -3.87 3.89
CA PHE A 23 -3.57 -5.21 4.39
C PHE A 23 -4.36 -6.03 3.40
N ASP A 24 -4.12 -7.33 3.36
CA ASP A 24 -5.06 -8.31 2.83
C ASP A 24 -5.55 -9.14 4.01
N LYS A 25 -6.78 -8.89 4.46
CA LYS A 25 -7.31 -9.38 5.75
C LYS A 25 -6.40 -8.99 6.91
N SER A 26 -5.74 -9.94 7.57
CA SER A 26 -4.79 -9.71 8.67
C SER A 26 -3.33 -9.59 8.21
N LYS A 27 -3.03 -9.88 6.94
CA LYS A 27 -1.67 -9.88 6.41
C LYS A 27 -1.29 -8.49 5.93
N ARG A 28 -0.15 -7.96 6.38
CA ARG A 28 0.45 -6.76 5.78
C ARG A 28 1.04 -7.14 4.43
N ILE A 29 0.65 -6.45 3.37
CA ILE A 29 1.10 -6.73 2.01
C ILE A 29 2.02 -5.63 1.46
N ALA A 30 1.85 -4.40 1.94
CA ALA A 30 2.68 -3.27 1.49
C ALA A 30 2.77 -2.15 2.54
N ILE A 31 3.74 -1.27 2.32
CA ILE A 31 3.96 -0.04 3.08
C ILE A 31 3.92 1.12 2.08
N VAL A 32 3.10 2.11 2.35
CA VAL A 32 3.16 3.41 1.67
C VAL A 32 3.72 4.40 2.66
N ARG A 33 4.74 5.16 2.29
CA ARG A 33 5.30 6.20 3.15
C ARG A 33 5.63 7.48 2.40
N VAL A 34 5.53 8.62 3.08
CA VAL A 34 6.06 9.89 2.57
C VAL A 34 7.59 9.81 2.59
N VAL A 35 8.21 10.24 1.51
CA VAL A 35 9.66 10.41 1.38
C VAL A 35 9.95 11.72 0.68
N GLU A 36 11.15 12.26 0.90
CA GLU A 36 11.66 13.38 0.13
C GLU A 36 12.73 12.88 -0.84
N VAL A 37 12.60 13.22 -2.11
CA VAL A 37 13.54 12.88 -3.18
C VAL A 37 13.85 14.16 -3.93
N HIS A 38 15.11 14.62 -3.87
CA HIS A 38 15.56 15.86 -4.51
C HIS A 38 14.67 17.09 -4.17
N GLY A 39 14.22 17.20 -2.92
CA GLY A 39 13.34 18.31 -2.47
C GLY A 39 11.86 18.14 -2.83
N CYS A 40 11.48 17.04 -3.49
CA CYS A 40 10.08 16.73 -3.79
C CYS A 40 9.54 15.69 -2.80
N ARG A 41 8.40 15.99 -2.16
CA ARG A 41 7.66 15.03 -1.34
C ARG A 41 6.85 14.08 -2.21
N LEU A 42 7.04 12.78 -1.99
CA LEU A 42 6.42 11.70 -2.75
C LEU A 42 5.90 10.63 -1.81
N LEU A 43 4.89 9.89 -2.25
CA LEU A 43 4.53 8.60 -1.65
C LEU A 43 5.40 7.51 -2.28
N ARG A 44 6.15 6.79 -1.47
CA ARG A 44 6.87 5.59 -1.88
C ARG A 44 6.10 4.36 -1.42
N SER A 45 5.66 3.54 -2.36
CA SER A 45 5.04 2.24 -2.08
C SER A 45 6.05 1.10 -2.25
N VAL A 46 6.08 0.19 -1.29
CA VAL A 46 6.90 -1.02 -1.32
C VAL A 46 6.13 -2.23 -0.80
N THR A 47 6.56 -3.43 -1.20
CA THR A 47 6.07 -4.67 -0.58
C THR A 47 6.39 -4.70 0.90
N PHE A 48 5.58 -5.44 1.67
CA PHE A 48 5.85 -5.67 3.08
C PHE A 48 6.81 -6.86 3.27
N ASP A 49 7.88 -6.62 4.02
CA ASP A 49 8.73 -7.63 4.63
C ASP A 49 9.21 -7.09 5.99
N ALA A 50 9.44 -7.98 6.95
CA ALA A 50 10.00 -7.62 8.24
C ALA A 50 11.42 -7.05 8.09
N ASP A 51 12.20 -7.62 7.17
CA ASP A 51 13.51 -7.11 6.77
C ASP A 51 13.34 -5.99 5.71
N PRO A 52 13.73 -4.74 6.02
CA PRO A 52 13.65 -3.63 5.07
C PRO A 52 14.41 -3.87 3.76
N ALA A 53 15.50 -4.65 3.77
CA ALA A 53 16.31 -4.92 2.58
C ALA A 53 15.61 -5.83 1.57
N ARG A 54 14.63 -6.63 2.02
CA ARG A 54 13.86 -7.54 1.18
C ARG A 54 12.63 -6.89 0.56
N ARG A 55 12.30 -5.66 0.97
CA ARG A 55 11.15 -4.91 0.43
C ARG A 55 11.45 -4.48 -1.00
N GLN A 56 10.51 -4.76 -1.88
CA GLN A 56 10.61 -4.44 -3.29
C GLN A 56 9.85 -3.15 -3.60
N LEU A 57 10.44 -2.29 -4.44
CA LEU A 57 9.79 -1.05 -4.88
C LEU A 57 8.59 -1.38 -5.78
N ILE A 58 7.45 -0.79 -5.46
CA ILE A 58 6.27 -0.82 -6.32
C ILE A 58 6.23 0.46 -7.16
N GLY A 59 6.44 1.61 -6.51
CA GLY A 59 6.49 2.88 -7.23
C GLY A 59 6.62 4.11 -6.34
N TYR A 60 6.80 5.24 -7.01
CA TYR A 60 6.71 6.57 -6.43
C TYR A 60 5.48 7.27 -7.02
N PHE A 61 4.76 7.98 -6.17
CA PHE A 61 3.54 8.69 -6.53
C PHE A 61 3.58 10.11 -5.96
N PRO A 62 2.86 11.06 -6.56
CA PRO A 62 2.65 12.38 -5.95
C PRO A 62 2.13 12.26 -4.51
N GLU A 63 2.49 13.21 -3.65
CA GLU A 63 2.12 13.19 -2.22
C GLU A 63 0.60 13.12 -1.99
N ASP A 64 -0.17 13.79 -2.85
CA ASP A 64 -1.63 13.85 -2.81
C ASP A 64 -2.32 12.67 -3.51
N ALA A 65 -1.57 11.80 -4.18
CA ALA A 65 -2.09 10.70 -4.99
C ALA A 65 -2.20 9.37 -4.22
N MET A 66 -2.57 9.41 -2.93
CA MET A 66 -2.68 8.21 -2.08
C MET A 66 -3.57 7.13 -2.69
N ARG A 67 -4.70 7.52 -3.27
CA ARG A 67 -5.61 6.57 -3.92
C ARG A 67 -4.94 5.79 -5.05
N LEU A 68 -4.21 6.50 -5.92
CA LEU A 68 -3.47 5.88 -7.02
C LEU A 68 -2.38 4.94 -6.49
N ALA A 69 -1.62 5.39 -5.49
CA ALA A 69 -0.58 4.56 -4.86
C ALA A 69 -1.15 3.24 -4.34
N VAL A 70 -2.30 3.28 -3.67
CA VAL A 70 -2.97 2.09 -3.13
C VAL A 70 -3.55 1.20 -4.22
N GLU A 71 -4.23 1.77 -5.22
CA GLU A 71 -4.80 1.02 -6.33
C GLU A 71 -3.71 0.30 -7.16
N CYS A 72 -2.62 0.97 -7.50
CA CYS A 72 -1.48 0.36 -8.18
C CYS A 72 -0.84 -0.74 -7.32
N THR A 73 -0.66 -0.50 -6.03
CA THR A 73 -0.09 -1.49 -5.10
C THR A 73 -0.96 -2.74 -5.01
N TRP A 74 -2.28 -2.59 -4.94
CA TRP A 74 -3.19 -3.72 -4.92
C TRP A 74 -3.17 -4.51 -6.23
N SER A 75 -3.13 -3.82 -7.37
CA SER A 75 -3.00 -4.46 -8.68
C SER A 75 -1.72 -5.28 -8.80
N GLU A 76 -0.58 -4.75 -8.36
CA GLU A 76 0.69 -5.51 -8.35
C GLU A 76 0.65 -6.71 -7.40
N TYR A 77 0.03 -6.56 -6.22
CA TYR A 77 -0.16 -7.69 -5.31
C TYR A 77 -1.02 -8.80 -5.93
N VAL A 78 -2.15 -8.45 -6.56
CA VAL A 78 -3.03 -9.41 -7.25
C VAL A 78 -2.32 -10.06 -8.42
N ARG A 79 -1.52 -9.30 -9.18
CA ARG A 79 -0.70 -9.84 -10.28
C ARG A 79 0.31 -10.87 -9.78
N ALA A 80 0.94 -10.63 -8.63
CA ALA A 80 1.97 -11.50 -8.07
C ALA A 80 1.41 -12.73 -7.33
N THR A 81 0.24 -12.62 -6.70
CA THR A 81 -0.28 -13.63 -5.76
C THR A 81 -1.63 -14.21 -6.16
N GLY A 82 -2.26 -13.70 -7.23
CA GLY A 82 -3.62 -14.01 -7.62
C GLY A 82 -4.67 -13.16 -6.89
N PRO A 83 -5.96 -13.28 -7.26
CA PRO A 83 -7.03 -12.52 -6.62
C PRO A 83 -7.14 -12.85 -5.13
N SER A 84 -7.25 -11.84 -4.27
CA SER A 84 -7.52 -12.10 -2.86
C SER A 84 -8.90 -12.74 -2.67
N THR A 85 -8.98 -13.68 -1.74
CA THR A 85 -10.25 -14.23 -1.25
C THR A 85 -11.05 -13.23 -0.41
N SER A 86 -10.48 -12.06 -0.06
CA SER A 86 -11.21 -10.95 0.57
C SER A 86 -12.31 -10.37 -0.32
N ASN A 87 -12.22 -10.58 -1.64
CA ASN A 87 -13.12 -9.99 -2.63
C ASN A 87 -14.31 -10.89 -2.98
N ARG A 88 -14.39 -12.11 -2.41
CA ARG A 88 -15.56 -12.97 -2.59
C ARG A 88 -16.65 -12.54 -1.60
N LYS A 89 -17.68 -11.89 -2.15
CA LYS A 89 -18.98 -11.73 -1.49
C LYS A 89 -19.67 -13.08 -1.32
#